data_AF-A0A931I349-F1
#
_entry.id   AF-A0A931I349-F1
#
_cell.length_a   1.000
_cell.length_b   1.000
_cell.length_c   1.000
_cell.angle_alpha   90.00
_cell.angle_beta   90.00
_cell.angle_gamma   90.00
#
_symmetry.space_group_name_H-M   'P 1'
#
loop_
_entity.id
_entity.type
_entity.pdbx_description
1 polymer ?
#
loop_
_entity_poly.entity_id
_entity_poly.type
_entity_poly.pdbx_seq_one_letter_code
_entity_poly.pdbx_strand_id
1 'polypeptide(L)'
;MNDLVKSINEYYAAHDSKLRIEDPSPAFLRVLERVRIRQFLPFTARLSTEERAAVPETVLPMLSLEEFFDGNTDEGCIWGNLSDPPPPLADIRSFLESIRDRADVDNVYVMVTSWDGGNYWPFSDTIWIVTSASEEEVADWIPEEYAPDEISTGFFDHYKCEQLPIPPGMAAVSLWYD
;
A
#
# COMPACT_ATOMS: atom_id res chain seq x y z
N MET A 1 18.79 -17.89 -4.47
CA MET A 1 18.42 -16.48 -4.30
C MET A 1 17.38 -16.16 -5.36
N ASN A 2 16.20 -15.67 -4.99
CA ASN A 2 15.15 -15.27 -5.95
C ASN A 2 15.76 -14.27 -6.96
N ASP A 3 15.56 -14.47 -8.26
CA ASP A 3 16.11 -13.61 -9.33
C ASP A 3 15.72 -12.13 -9.15
N LEU A 4 14.57 -11.89 -8.52
CA LEU A 4 14.13 -10.57 -8.06
C LEU A 4 15.14 -9.93 -7.10
N VAL A 5 15.40 -10.58 -5.98
CA VAL A 5 16.29 -10.11 -4.91
C VAL A 5 17.68 -9.85 -5.45
N LYS A 6 18.17 -10.75 -6.30
CA LYS A 6 19.47 -10.59 -6.96
C LYS A 6 19.52 -9.29 -7.77
N SER A 7 18.52 -9.08 -8.64
CA SER A 7 18.44 -7.87 -9.48
C SER A 7 18.35 -6.59 -8.64
N ILE A 8 17.67 -6.62 -7.48
CA ILE A 8 17.54 -5.45 -6.61
C ILE A 8 18.87 -5.13 -5.94
N ASN A 9 19.53 -6.16 -5.40
CA ASN A 9 20.83 -5.98 -4.77
C ASN A 9 21.91 -5.55 -5.77
N GLU A 10 21.87 -6.02 -7.01
CA GLU A 10 22.73 -5.54 -8.10
C GLU A 10 22.45 -4.07 -8.43
N TYR A 11 21.18 -3.65 -8.49
CA TYR A 11 20.80 -2.25 -8.66
C TYR A 11 21.34 -1.38 -7.52
N TYR A 12 21.13 -1.77 -6.26
CA TYR A 12 21.65 -1.02 -5.11
C TYR A 12 23.18 -0.94 -5.13
N ALA A 13 23.88 -2.01 -5.53
CA ALA A 13 25.33 -2.00 -5.66
C ALA A 13 25.81 -1.05 -6.77
N ALA A 14 25.10 -1.00 -7.91
CA ALA A 14 25.46 -0.13 -9.03
C ALA A 14 25.27 1.37 -8.74
N HIS A 15 24.48 1.72 -7.72
CA HIS A 15 24.17 3.10 -7.33
C HIS A 15 24.78 3.49 -5.97
N ASP A 16 25.83 2.78 -5.52
CA ASP A 16 26.50 3.01 -4.22
C ASP A 16 25.57 3.04 -3.00
N SER A 17 24.40 2.40 -3.11
CA SER A 17 23.45 2.29 -2.01
C SER A 17 23.90 1.24 -0.99
N LYS A 18 23.76 1.60 0.29
CA LYS A 18 24.00 0.69 1.43
C LYS A 18 22.85 -0.29 1.66
N LEU A 19 21.70 -0.08 1.00
CA LEU A 19 20.55 -0.97 1.13
C LEU A 19 20.87 -2.34 0.55
N ARG A 20 20.40 -3.39 1.23
CA ARG A 20 20.46 -4.77 0.76
C ARG A 20 19.22 -5.50 1.26
N ILE A 21 18.71 -6.40 0.42
CA ILE A 21 17.74 -7.40 0.84
C ILE A 21 18.54 -8.63 1.29
N GLU A 22 18.39 -8.99 2.56
CA GLU A 22 19.08 -10.12 3.18
C GLU A 22 18.06 -11.04 3.84
N ASP A 23 18.17 -12.35 3.58
CA ASP A 23 17.29 -13.39 4.12
C ASP A 23 15.78 -13.02 4.11
N PRO A 24 15.22 -12.59 2.97
CA PRO A 24 13.85 -12.10 2.90
C PRO A 24 12.86 -13.22 3.21
N SER A 25 11.82 -12.88 3.99
CA SER A 25 10.73 -13.82 4.29
C SER A 25 9.96 -14.18 3.01
N PRO A 26 9.35 -15.38 2.91
CA PRO A 26 8.50 -15.73 1.78
C PRO A 26 7.34 -14.77 1.56
N ALA A 27 6.82 -14.16 2.64
CA ALA A 27 5.74 -13.18 2.55
C ALA A 27 6.23 -11.87 1.92
N PHE A 28 7.36 -11.35 2.39
CA PHE A 28 7.99 -10.17 1.82
C PHE A 28 8.27 -10.36 0.33
N LEU A 29 8.74 -11.54 -0.09
CA LEU A 29 8.98 -11.83 -1.51
C LEU A 29 7.70 -11.77 -2.36
N ARG A 30 6.56 -12.25 -1.86
CA ARG A 30 5.29 -12.20 -2.60
C ARG A 30 4.82 -10.76 -2.78
N VAL A 31 4.89 -9.96 -1.72
CA VAL A 31 4.56 -8.53 -1.80
C VAL A 31 5.51 -7.84 -2.75
N LEU A 32 6.81 -8.10 -2.63
CA LEU A 32 7.82 -7.50 -3.50
C LEU A 32 7.63 -7.91 -4.95
N GLU A 33 7.11 -9.10 -5.26
CA GLU A 33 6.75 -9.49 -6.62
C GLU A 33 5.57 -8.67 -7.16
N ARG A 34 4.54 -8.39 -6.33
CA ARG A 34 3.44 -7.47 -6.69
C ARG A 34 3.97 -6.05 -6.94
N VAL A 35 4.86 -5.57 -6.07
CA VAL A 35 5.49 -4.25 -6.21
C VAL A 35 6.43 -4.19 -7.43
N ARG A 36 7.18 -5.28 -7.70
CA ARG A 36 8.15 -5.38 -8.82
C ARG A 36 7.48 -5.43 -10.18
N ILE A 37 6.18 -5.73 -10.30
CA ILE A 37 5.51 -5.67 -11.61
C ILE A 37 5.68 -4.27 -12.24
N ARG A 38 5.96 -3.19 -11.48
CA ARG A 38 6.39 -1.90 -12.05
C ARG A 38 7.41 -1.10 -11.20
N GLN A 39 8.67 -1.50 -11.35
CA GLN A 39 9.92 -0.70 -11.33
C GLN A 39 10.90 -0.73 -10.14
N PHE A 40 12.17 -0.78 -10.54
CA PHE A 40 13.42 -0.62 -9.80
C PHE A 40 13.81 0.85 -9.62
N LEU A 41 12.89 1.72 -9.27
CA LEU A 41 13.28 3.07 -8.87
C LEU A 41 12.97 3.24 -7.40
N PRO A 42 14.00 3.45 -6.55
CA PRO A 42 13.78 3.74 -5.17
C PRO A 42 12.98 5.03 -5.11
N PHE A 43 11.78 4.97 -4.53
CA PHE A 43 10.97 6.13 -4.20
C PHE A 43 11.74 7.13 -3.31
N THR A 44 12.86 6.69 -2.72
CA THR A 44 13.75 7.43 -1.82
C THR A 44 14.84 8.26 -2.49
N ALA A 45 15.06 8.15 -3.80
CA ALA A 45 15.88 9.13 -4.52
C ALA A 45 14.99 10.29 -4.97
N ARG A 46 15.38 11.55 -4.69
CA ARG A 46 14.83 12.70 -5.41
C ARG A 46 15.20 12.58 -6.89
N LEU A 47 14.40 11.81 -7.63
CA LEU A 47 14.48 11.73 -9.07
C LEU A 47 14.34 13.15 -9.61
N SER A 48 15.24 13.53 -10.51
CA SER A 48 15.07 14.73 -11.32
C SER A 48 13.77 14.64 -12.11
N THR A 49 13.27 15.78 -12.57
CA THR A 49 12.06 15.87 -13.40
C THR A 49 12.14 14.97 -14.64
N GLU A 50 13.32 14.82 -15.23
CA GLU A 50 13.55 13.98 -16.42
C GLU A 50 13.53 12.48 -16.08
N GLU A 51 14.09 12.08 -14.94
CA GLU A 51 14.05 10.69 -14.48
C GLU A 51 12.63 10.26 -14.12
N ARG A 52 11.83 11.13 -13.49
CA ARG A 52 10.40 10.89 -13.24
C ARG A 52 9.60 10.75 -14.54
N ALA A 53 9.90 11.56 -15.55
CA ALA A 53 9.20 11.51 -16.83
C ALA A 53 9.57 10.28 -17.68
N ALA A 54 10.74 9.68 -17.44
CA ALA A 54 11.20 8.46 -18.12
C ALA A 54 10.67 7.17 -17.48
N VAL A 55 10.06 7.26 -16.30
CA VAL A 55 9.31 6.17 -15.67
C VAL A 55 7.98 5.98 -16.40
N PRO A 56 7.76 4.88 -17.15
CA PRO A 56 6.42 4.52 -17.57
C PRO A 56 5.48 4.57 -16.36
N GLU A 57 4.37 5.30 -16.50
CA GLU A 57 3.43 5.54 -15.41
C GLU A 57 3.22 4.28 -14.56
N THR A 58 3.74 4.35 -13.34
CA THR A 58 3.72 3.25 -12.38
C THR A 58 2.28 3.07 -11.92
N VAL A 59 1.72 1.91 -12.24
CA VAL A 59 0.43 1.49 -11.71
C VAL A 59 0.70 1.01 -10.28
N LEU A 60 0.21 1.75 -9.29
CA LEU A 60 0.34 1.42 -7.87
C LEU A 60 -0.40 0.09 -7.57
N PRO A 61 0.24 -0.87 -6.89
CA PRO A 61 -0.38 -2.16 -6.65
C PRO A 61 -1.43 -2.09 -5.54
N MET A 62 -2.52 -2.81 -5.74
CA MET A 62 -3.62 -2.95 -4.78
C MET A 62 -3.55 -4.34 -4.17
N LEU A 63 -3.19 -4.41 -2.89
CA LEU A 63 -3.05 -5.66 -2.16
C LEU A 63 -4.31 -5.96 -1.36
N SER A 64 -4.69 -7.23 -1.30
CA SER A 64 -5.64 -7.69 -0.28
C SER A 64 -5.05 -7.53 1.13
N LEU A 65 -5.91 -7.56 2.16
CA LEU A 65 -5.46 -7.56 3.55
C LEU A 65 -4.50 -8.73 3.83
N GLU A 66 -4.79 -9.92 3.32
CA GLU A 66 -3.91 -11.09 3.48
C GLU A 66 -2.54 -10.86 2.84
N GLU A 67 -2.50 -10.32 1.62
CA GLU A 67 -1.24 -10.01 0.95
C GLU A 67 -0.39 -8.99 1.72
N PHE A 68 -1.01 -7.96 2.28
CA PHE A 68 -0.30 -6.89 2.98
C PHE A 68 0.10 -7.28 4.42
N PHE A 69 -0.76 -7.98 5.16
CA PHE A 69 -0.57 -8.24 6.59
C PHE A 69 0.06 -9.60 6.91
N ASP A 70 -0.12 -10.65 6.09
CA ASP A 70 0.37 -11.99 6.46
C ASP A 70 1.89 -12.06 6.39
N GLY A 71 2.54 -12.22 7.56
CA GLY A 71 3.99 -12.27 7.69
C GLY A 71 4.66 -10.89 7.70
N ASN A 72 3.87 -9.82 7.76
CA ASN A 72 4.33 -8.47 8.02
C ASN A 72 4.50 -8.24 9.53
N THR A 73 5.62 -7.66 9.92
CA THR A 73 5.93 -7.28 11.31
C THR A 73 6.40 -5.84 11.42
N ASP A 74 6.27 -5.06 10.34
CA ASP A 74 6.71 -3.68 10.26
C ASP A 74 5.55 -2.76 10.65
N GLU A 75 5.55 -2.26 11.88
CA GLU A 75 4.47 -1.40 12.39
C GLU A 75 4.46 -0.02 11.71
N GLY A 76 5.57 0.41 11.10
CA GLY A 76 5.70 1.71 10.43
C GLY A 76 5.30 1.70 8.95
N CYS A 77 4.81 0.57 8.42
CA CYS A 77 4.53 0.42 6.99
C CYS A 77 3.12 0.91 6.57
N ILE A 78 2.30 1.40 7.50
CA ILE A 78 0.93 1.82 7.24
C ILE A 78 0.53 2.96 8.17
N TRP A 79 -0.30 3.89 7.68
CA TRP A 79 -0.89 4.98 8.46
C TRP A 79 0.13 5.93 9.10
N GLY A 80 0.81 6.72 8.27
CA GLY A 80 1.92 7.60 8.67
C GLY A 80 1.59 8.53 9.85
N ASN A 81 0.41 9.13 9.90
CA ASN A 81 0.06 10.18 10.86
C ASN A 81 -0.94 9.81 11.97
N LEU A 82 -1.42 8.57 12.07
CA LEU A 82 -2.56 8.27 12.96
C LEU A 82 -2.25 8.38 14.47
N SER A 83 -1.04 8.06 14.92
CA SER A 83 -0.65 8.24 16.35
C SER A 83 0.85 8.04 16.60
N ASP A 84 1.34 8.65 17.69
CA ASP A 84 2.65 8.35 18.28
C ASP A 84 2.47 7.88 19.74
N PRO A 85 2.67 6.58 20.05
CA PRO A 85 3.10 5.51 19.14
C PRO A 85 1.98 5.04 18.20
N PRO A 86 2.30 4.45 17.03
CA PRO A 86 1.31 3.91 16.11
C PRO A 86 0.57 2.71 16.73
N PRO A 87 -0.67 2.41 16.27
CA PRO A 87 -1.40 1.24 16.74
C PRO A 87 -0.69 -0.05 16.32
N PRO A 88 -0.77 -1.13 17.12
CA PRO A 88 -0.23 -2.43 16.73
C PRO A 88 -0.81 -2.89 15.40
N LEU A 89 0.03 -3.43 14.51
CA LEU A 89 -0.38 -3.87 13.17
C LEU A 89 -1.54 -4.89 13.17
N ALA A 90 -1.65 -5.69 14.24
CA ALA A 90 -2.75 -6.64 14.43
C ALA A 90 -4.10 -5.94 14.70
N ASP A 91 -4.09 -4.80 15.38
CA ASP A 91 -5.30 -4.02 15.67
C ASP A 91 -5.78 -3.30 14.39
N ILE A 92 -4.83 -2.73 13.64
CA ILE A 92 -5.05 -2.18 12.29
C ILE A 92 -5.72 -3.21 11.39
N ARG A 93 -5.14 -4.42 11.32
CA ARG A 93 -5.70 -5.53 10.54
C ARG A 93 -7.11 -5.87 10.98
N SER A 94 -7.33 -6.05 12.29
CA SER A 94 -8.63 -6.44 12.85
C SER A 94 -9.71 -5.39 12.54
N PHE A 95 -9.36 -4.11 12.59
CA PHE A 95 -10.25 -3.03 12.22
C PHE A 95 -10.63 -3.08 10.73
N LEU A 96 -9.65 -3.20 9.82
CA LEU A 96 -9.92 -3.29 8.39
C LEU A 96 -10.70 -4.55 8.02
N GLU A 97 -10.44 -5.67 8.69
CA GLU A 97 -11.25 -6.90 8.55
C GLU A 97 -12.69 -6.68 9.02
N SER A 98 -12.91 -5.92 10.10
CA SER A 98 -14.26 -5.59 10.56
C SER A 98 -15.06 -4.73 9.57
N ILE A 99 -14.38 -3.84 8.83
CA ILE A 99 -14.99 -3.10 7.71
C ILE A 99 -15.31 -4.07 6.56
N ARG A 100 -14.36 -4.94 6.20
CA ARG A 100 -14.53 -5.93 5.12
C ARG A 100 -15.68 -6.90 5.37
N ASP A 101 -15.92 -7.26 6.62
CA ASP A 101 -16.96 -8.24 7.01
C ASP A 101 -18.38 -7.66 6.98
N ARG A 102 -18.56 -6.37 6.68
CA ARG A 102 -19.86 -5.75 6.55
C ARG A 102 -20.61 -6.22 5.30
N ALA A 103 -21.93 -6.29 5.38
CA ALA A 103 -22.77 -6.77 4.28
C ALA A 103 -22.85 -5.82 3.06
N ASP A 104 -22.53 -4.54 3.28
CA ASP A 104 -22.50 -3.48 2.26
C ASP A 104 -21.11 -3.31 1.62
N VAL A 105 -20.11 -4.09 2.04
CA VAL A 105 -18.73 -4.05 1.55
C VAL A 105 -18.42 -5.32 0.73
N ASP A 106 -17.82 -5.15 -0.45
CA ASP A 106 -17.32 -6.24 -1.27
C ASP A 106 -15.88 -6.62 -0.87
N ASN A 107 -15.00 -5.63 -0.72
CA ASN A 107 -13.63 -5.89 -0.30
C ASN A 107 -12.92 -4.62 0.21
N VAL A 108 -11.78 -4.83 0.88
CA VAL A 108 -10.86 -3.78 1.34
C VAL A 108 -9.46 -4.07 0.79
N TYR A 109 -8.82 -3.05 0.22
CA TYR A 109 -7.50 -3.13 -0.39
C TYR A 109 -6.55 -2.11 0.22
N VAL A 110 -5.27 -2.48 0.28
CA VAL A 110 -4.17 -1.63 0.70
C VAL A 110 -3.42 -1.18 -0.56
N MET A 111 -3.37 0.11 -0.84
CA MET A 111 -2.62 0.63 -1.98
C MET A 111 -1.19 0.92 -1.54
N VAL A 112 -0.23 0.16 -2.06
CA VAL A 112 1.18 0.43 -1.79
C VAL A 112 1.60 1.67 -2.57
N THR A 113 1.98 2.72 -1.84
CA THR A 113 2.32 4.03 -2.43
C THR A 113 3.82 4.27 -2.51
N SER A 114 4.61 3.60 -1.65
CA SER A 114 6.06 3.70 -1.70
C SER A 114 6.76 2.48 -1.10
N TRP A 115 8.07 2.40 -1.30
CA TRP A 115 8.91 1.40 -0.66
C TRP A 115 10.33 1.95 -0.50
N ASP A 116 10.81 1.98 0.74
CA ASP A 116 12.11 2.56 1.08
C ASP A 116 13.31 1.66 0.74
N GLY A 117 13.03 0.41 0.33
CA GLY A 117 14.02 -0.53 -0.13
C GLY A 117 14.56 -1.45 0.97
N GLY A 118 15.55 -2.27 0.63
CA GLY A 118 16.12 -3.24 1.57
C GLY A 118 15.06 -4.20 2.14
N ASN A 119 15.13 -4.50 3.43
CA ASN A 119 14.17 -5.40 4.09
C ASN A 119 12.92 -4.69 4.65
N TYR A 120 12.75 -3.38 4.42
CA TYR A 120 11.57 -2.65 4.89
C TYR A 120 10.32 -3.13 4.16
N TRP A 121 9.20 -3.26 4.86
CA TRP A 121 7.94 -3.61 4.22
C TRP A 121 7.46 -2.45 3.33
N PRO A 122 6.82 -2.69 2.17
CA PRO A 122 6.28 -1.60 1.36
C PRO A 122 5.23 -0.79 2.12
N PHE A 123 5.26 0.52 1.93
CA PHE A 123 4.47 1.48 2.68
C PHE A 123 3.14 1.79 1.99
N SER A 124 2.11 2.04 2.80
CA SER A 124 0.79 2.47 2.37
C SER A 124 0.27 3.64 3.20
N ASP A 125 -0.12 4.71 2.51
CA ASP A 125 -0.90 5.84 3.05
C ASP A 125 -2.39 5.76 2.68
N THR A 126 -2.80 4.79 1.85
CA THR A 126 -4.15 4.77 1.29
C THR A 126 -4.80 3.39 1.38
N ILE A 127 -5.99 3.36 1.98
CA ILE A 127 -6.88 2.21 1.98
C ILE A 127 -8.02 2.44 1.00
N TRP A 128 -8.43 1.40 0.27
CA TRP A 128 -9.60 1.42 -0.60
C TRP A 128 -10.66 0.45 -0.11
N ILE A 129 -11.89 0.92 -0.02
CA ILE A 129 -13.07 0.14 0.35
C ILE A 129 -13.98 0.08 -0.87
N VAL A 130 -14.28 -1.12 -1.37
CA VAL A 130 -15.29 -1.32 -2.42
C VAL A 130 -16.62 -1.59 -1.74
N THR A 131 -17.57 -0.67 -1.85
CA THR A 131 -18.81 -0.67 -1.05
C THR A 131 -19.98 -0.03 -1.79
N SER A 132 -21.20 -0.38 -1.38
CA SER A 132 -22.41 0.34 -1.79
C SER A 132 -22.73 1.55 -0.91
N ALA A 133 -22.00 1.73 0.20
CA ALA A 133 -22.15 2.86 1.09
C ALA A 133 -21.56 4.15 0.51
N SER A 134 -22.07 5.29 0.96
CA SER A 134 -21.55 6.63 0.67
C SER A 134 -20.34 6.98 1.55
N GLU A 135 -19.61 8.05 1.18
CA GLU A 135 -18.47 8.56 1.97
C GLU A 135 -18.86 8.89 3.41
N GLU A 136 -20.03 9.51 3.61
CA GLU A 136 -20.54 9.88 4.93
C GLU A 136 -20.81 8.63 5.78
N GLU A 137 -21.42 7.59 5.19
CA GLU A 137 -21.63 6.33 5.88
C GLU A 137 -20.31 5.64 6.21
N VAL A 138 -19.32 5.65 5.30
CA VAL A 138 -17.99 5.09 5.56
C VAL A 138 -17.29 5.83 6.70
N ALA A 139 -17.38 7.16 6.73
CA ALA A 139 -16.81 7.99 7.79
C ALA A 139 -17.36 7.61 9.17
N ASP A 140 -18.66 7.31 9.27
CA ASP A 140 -19.32 6.89 10.52
C ASP A 140 -18.83 5.53 11.05
N TRP A 141 -18.16 4.71 10.22
CA TRP A 141 -17.60 3.42 10.67
C TRP A 141 -16.24 3.55 11.33
N ILE A 142 -15.56 4.67 11.11
CA ILE A 142 -14.17 4.87 11.49
C ILE A 142 -14.15 5.57 12.85
N PRO A 143 -13.59 4.95 13.89
CA PRO A 143 -13.44 5.62 15.18
C PRO A 143 -12.47 6.81 15.04
N GLU A 144 -12.64 7.83 15.87
CA GLU A 144 -11.82 9.07 15.83
C GLU A 144 -10.31 8.77 15.88
N GLU A 145 -9.90 7.73 16.59
CA GLU A 145 -8.51 7.26 16.69
C GLU A 145 -7.92 6.66 15.40
N TYR A 146 -8.76 6.34 14.41
CA TYR A 146 -8.37 5.82 13.09
C TYR A 146 -8.84 6.73 11.94
N ALA A 147 -9.29 7.95 12.26
CA ALA A 147 -9.83 8.87 11.28
C ALA A 147 -8.78 9.23 10.21
N PRO A 148 -9.08 9.05 8.91
CA PRO A 148 -8.22 9.51 7.82
C PRO A 148 -8.25 11.04 7.70
N ASP A 149 -7.23 11.59 7.07
CA ASP A 149 -7.16 13.01 6.72
C ASP A 149 -8.15 13.36 5.59
N GLU A 150 -8.38 12.41 4.66
CA GLU A 150 -9.32 12.56 3.56
C GLU A 150 -10.07 11.26 3.26
N ILE A 151 -11.38 11.40 2.96
CA ILE A 151 -12.24 10.33 2.43
C ILE A 151 -12.79 10.78 1.09
N SER A 152 -12.70 9.94 0.06
CA SER A 152 -13.15 10.30 -1.30
C SER A 152 -13.69 9.10 -2.08
N THR A 153 -14.71 9.31 -2.92
CA THR A 153 -15.29 8.31 -3.82
C THR A 153 -14.70 8.41 -5.21
N GLY A 154 -14.39 7.24 -5.77
CA GLY A 154 -13.84 7.09 -7.10
C GLY A 154 -12.32 7.05 -7.07
N PHE A 155 -11.73 6.45 -8.09
CA PHE A 155 -10.28 6.43 -8.21
C PHE A 155 -9.74 7.83 -8.48
N PHE A 156 -8.66 8.19 -7.80
CA PHE A 156 -7.96 9.43 -8.05
C PHE A 156 -7.45 9.51 -9.49
N ASP A 157 -7.84 10.53 -10.25
CA ASP A 157 -7.37 10.76 -11.62
C ASP A 157 -5.84 10.95 -11.72
N HIS A 158 -5.19 11.32 -10.60
CA HIS A 158 -3.77 11.64 -10.53
C HIS A 158 -2.88 10.43 -10.19
N TYR A 159 -3.46 9.30 -9.76
CA TYR A 159 -2.72 8.05 -9.55
C TYR A 159 -3.21 6.97 -10.51
N LYS A 160 -2.30 6.41 -11.30
CA LYS A 160 -2.57 5.13 -11.93
C LYS A 160 -2.42 4.04 -10.87
N CYS A 161 -3.51 3.37 -10.53
CA CYS A 161 -3.52 2.22 -9.63
C CYS A 161 -4.11 0.98 -10.33
N GLU A 162 -3.80 -0.20 -9.80
CA GLU A 162 -4.36 -1.45 -10.30
C GLU A 162 -5.88 -1.35 -10.28
N GLN A 163 -6.52 -1.66 -11.41
CA GLN A 163 -7.97 -1.58 -11.53
C GLN A 163 -8.61 -2.68 -10.68
N LEU A 164 -9.43 -2.26 -9.72
CA LEU A 164 -10.19 -3.19 -8.89
C LEU A 164 -11.49 -3.58 -9.60
N PRO A 165 -11.95 -4.83 -9.45
CA PRO A 165 -13.31 -5.17 -9.83
C PRO A 165 -14.28 -4.40 -8.93
N ILE A 166 -15.11 -3.54 -9.51
CA ILE A 166 -16.21 -2.86 -8.80
C ILE A 166 -17.53 -3.51 -9.22
N PRO A 167 -18.22 -4.22 -8.31
CA PRO A 167 -19.53 -4.79 -8.61
C PRO A 167 -20.56 -3.71 -8.98
N PRO A 168 -21.60 -4.04 -9.78
CA PRO A 168 -22.66 -3.09 -10.10
C PRO A 168 -23.35 -2.55 -8.84
N GLY A 169 -23.50 -1.22 -8.76
CA GLY A 169 -24.12 -0.55 -7.61
C GLY A 169 -23.15 -0.26 -6.45
N MET A 170 -21.86 -0.53 -6.62
CA MET A 170 -20.81 -0.19 -5.67
C MET A 170 -19.86 0.86 -6.25
N ALA A 171 -19.08 1.47 -5.38
CA ALA A 171 -18.00 2.38 -5.68
C ALA A 171 -16.77 2.05 -4.84
N ALA A 172 -15.62 2.58 -5.24
CA ALA A 172 -14.41 2.56 -4.43
C ALA A 172 -14.35 3.85 -3.62
N VAL A 173 -14.22 3.74 -2.29
CA VAL A 173 -14.02 4.85 -1.36
C VAL A 173 -12.60 4.75 -0.81
N SER A 174 -11.81 5.81 -0.92
CA SER A 174 -10.47 5.89 -0.35
C SER A 174 -10.51 6.45 1.07
N LEU A 175 -9.62 5.93 1.91
CA LEU A 175 -9.20 6.51 3.18
C LEU A 175 -7.73 6.88 3.02
N TRP A 176 -7.42 8.17 2.96
CA TRP A 176 -6.06 8.67 2.82
C TRP A 176 -5.54 9.23 4.14
N TYR A 177 -4.28 8.92 4.43
CA TYR A 177 -3.56 9.31 5.64
C TYR A 177 -2.28 10.04 5.22
N ASP A 178 -2.05 11.26 5.68
CA ASP A 178 -0.78 11.97 5.41
C ASP A 178 0.39 11.37 6.22
#